data_AF-A0A523KCB2-F1
#
_entry.id   AF-A0A523KCB2-F1
#
_cell.length_a   1.000
_cell.length_b   1.000
_cell.length_c   1.000
_cell.angle_alpha   90.00
_cell.angle_beta   90.00
_cell.angle_gamma   90.00
#
_symmetry.space_group_name_H-M   'P 1'
#
loop_
_entity.id
_entity.type
_entity.pdbx_description
1 polymer ?
#
loop_
_entity_poly.entity_id
_entity_poly.type
_entity_poly.pdbx_seq_one_letter_code
_entity_poly.pdbx_strand_id
1 'polypeptide(L)'
;MSPLVKLLYLLAAVLFILGLRGLSSPATARGGNRLAAIGMLIAIVATLVFGEILSFTGIVVAMILGSLIGGIFAKTVKMTGMPQMVALLNGFGGGASALVASAEFLRYSAGNEAIPLSTNISIQLGVLIGAVTFSGSLIAFGKLQELVTGRAVTYPLQKTFNAFMFLGTLALMVLLVVSPGQVTVFYALVAVALVLGV
;
A
#
# COMPACT_ATOMS: atom_id res chain seq x y z
N MET A 1 -6.06 -23.34 1.22
CA MET A 1 -5.30 -23.04 -0.02
C MET A 1 -4.72 -24.31 -0.61
N SER A 2 -5.01 -24.60 -1.89
CA SER A 2 -4.46 -25.78 -2.57
C SER A 2 -2.93 -25.65 -2.78
N PRO A 3 -2.19 -26.78 -2.89
CA PRO A 3 -0.75 -26.76 -3.16
C PRO A 3 -0.40 -25.99 -4.45
N LEU A 4 -1.27 -26.06 -5.46
CA LEU A 4 -1.11 -25.36 -6.73
C LEU A 4 -1.02 -23.84 -6.54
N VAL A 5 -1.91 -23.23 -5.73
CA VAL A 5 -1.88 -21.78 -5.49
C VAL A 5 -0.58 -21.34 -4.81
N LYS A 6 -0.10 -22.14 -3.85
CA LYS A 6 1.19 -21.88 -3.18
C LYS A 6 2.36 -21.90 -4.17
N LEU A 7 2.37 -22.87 -5.09
CA LEU A 7 3.37 -22.96 -6.15
C LEU A 7 3.29 -21.78 -7.13
N LEU A 8 2.10 -21.35 -7.50
CA LEU A 8 1.91 -20.16 -8.36
C LEU A 8 2.42 -18.88 -7.69
N TYR A 9 2.16 -18.70 -6.39
CA TYR A 9 2.70 -17.56 -5.63
C TYR A 9 4.22 -17.63 -5.48
N LEU A 10 4.78 -18.83 -5.24
CA LEU A 10 6.24 -19.02 -5.23
C LEU A 10 6.85 -18.67 -6.60
N LEU A 11 6.23 -19.13 -7.69
CA LEU A 11 6.67 -18.81 -9.05
C LEU A 11 6.62 -17.31 -9.31
N ALA A 12 5.52 -16.64 -8.95
CA ALA A 12 5.39 -15.18 -9.06
C ALA A 12 6.49 -14.45 -8.28
N ALA A 13 6.76 -14.86 -7.04
CA ALA A 13 7.82 -14.28 -6.21
C ALA A 13 9.21 -14.44 -6.86
N VAL A 14 9.53 -15.63 -7.40
CA VAL A 14 10.78 -15.86 -8.13
C VAL A 14 10.88 -14.96 -9.36
N LEU A 15 9.81 -14.83 -10.14
CA LEU A 15 9.78 -13.95 -11.32
C LEU A 15 9.97 -12.48 -10.95
N PHE A 16 9.42 -12.02 -9.83
CA PHE A 16 9.69 -10.66 -9.32
C PHE A 16 11.15 -10.47 -8.94
N ILE A 17 11.77 -11.43 -8.24
CA ILE A 17 13.19 -11.35 -7.86
C ILE A 17 14.08 -11.30 -9.11
N LEU A 18 13.84 -12.17 -10.09
CA LEU A 18 14.58 -12.18 -11.36
C LEU A 18 14.31 -10.91 -12.18
N GLY A 19 13.08 -10.42 -12.16
CA GLY A 19 12.68 -9.17 -12.79
C GLY A 19 13.45 -7.98 -12.24
N LEU A 20 13.45 -7.81 -10.91
CA LEU A 20 14.19 -6.76 -10.21
C LEU A 20 15.70 -6.84 -10.48
N ARG A 21 16.28 -8.05 -10.43
CA ARG A 21 17.69 -8.26 -10.81
C ARG A 21 17.98 -7.83 -12.24
N GLY A 22 17.05 -8.10 -13.17
CA GLY A 22 17.17 -7.68 -14.56
C GLY A 22 17.08 -6.17 -14.77
N LEU A 23 16.41 -5.44 -13.87
CA LEU A 23 16.33 -3.97 -13.93
C LEU A 23 17.63 -3.27 -13.53
N SER A 24 18.56 -3.95 -12.87
CA SER A 24 19.84 -3.39 -12.42
C SER A 24 20.87 -3.16 -13.55
N SER A 25 20.58 -3.55 -14.79
CA SER A 25 21.45 -3.31 -15.95
C SER A 25 20.64 -2.86 -17.17
N PRO A 26 21.10 -1.84 -17.94
CA PRO A 26 20.44 -1.41 -19.16
C PRO A 26 20.26 -2.54 -20.20
N ALA A 27 21.21 -3.47 -20.28
CA ALA A 27 21.16 -4.58 -21.24
C ALA A 27 19.98 -5.53 -20.98
N THR A 28 19.61 -5.73 -19.70
CA THR A 28 18.57 -6.68 -19.28
C THR A 28 17.26 -6.01 -18.86
N ALA A 29 17.21 -4.67 -18.72
CA ALA A 29 16.09 -3.95 -18.14
C ALA A 29 14.73 -4.25 -18.78
N ARG A 30 14.66 -4.29 -20.13
CA ARG A 30 13.40 -4.61 -20.83
C ARG A 30 12.91 -6.03 -20.53
N GLY A 31 13.83 -6.99 -20.44
CA GLY A 31 13.52 -8.37 -20.08
C GLY A 31 13.08 -8.47 -18.62
N GLY A 32 13.79 -7.79 -17.71
CA GLY A 32 13.46 -7.72 -16.29
C GLY A 32 12.04 -7.18 -16.05
N ASN A 33 11.67 -6.10 -16.71
CA ASN A 33 10.32 -5.54 -16.61
C ASN A 33 9.23 -6.51 -17.11
N ARG A 34 9.48 -7.24 -18.21
CA ARG A 34 8.54 -8.26 -18.71
C ARG A 34 8.36 -9.42 -17.73
N LEU A 35 9.44 -9.89 -17.10
CA LEU A 35 9.38 -10.95 -16.08
C LEU A 35 8.54 -10.51 -14.88
N ALA A 36 8.75 -9.29 -14.38
CA ALA A 36 7.96 -8.73 -13.28
C ALA A 36 6.46 -8.62 -13.66
N ALA A 37 6.15 -8.17 -14.87
CA ALA A 37 4.77 -8.08 -15.37
C ALA A 37 4.09 -9.46 -15.46
N ILE A 38 4.79 -10.49 -15.93
CA ILE A 38 4.29 -11.87 -15.96
C ILE A 38 4.08 -12.39 -14.53
N GLY A 39 5.01 -12.13 -13.61
CA GLY A 39 4.86 -12.48 -12.20
C GLY A 39 3.60 -11.87 -11.57
N MET A 40 3.36 -10.58 -11.82
CA MET A 40 2.13 -9.90 -11.37
C MET A 40 0.87 -10.52 -11.96
N LEU A 41 0.86 -10.83 -13.27
CA LEU A 41 -0.28 -11.49 -13.92
C LEU A 41 -0.58 -12.85 -13.30
N ILE A 42 0.44 -13.67 -13.03
CA ILE A 42 0.29 -14.98 -12.37
C ILE A 42 -0.34 -14.81 -10.98
N ALA A 43 0.14 -13.85 -10.18
CA ALA A 43 -0.40 -13.60 -8.84
C ALA A 43 -1.89 -13.17 -8.88
N ILE A 44 -2.26 -12.28 -9.80
CA ILE A 44 -3.64 -11.85 -10.01
C ILE A 44 -4.53 -13.04 -10.40
N VAL A 45 -4.14 -13.80 -11.42
CA VAL A 45 -4.93 -14.94 -11.92
C VAL A 45 -5.06 -16.02 -10.85
N ALA A 46 -3.99 -16.33 -10.13
CA ALA A 46 -4.03 -17.32 -9.05
C ALA A 46 -5.01 -16.89 -7.94
N THR A 47 -5.02 -15.61 -7.58
CA THR A 47 -5.97 -15.05 -6.60
C THR A 47 -7.40 -15.08 -7.13
N LEU A 48 -7.62 -14.71 -8.39
CA LEU A 48 -8.94 -14.60 -8.99
C LEU A 48 -9.62 -15.95 -9.24
N VAL A 49 -8.86 -16.96 -9.65
CA VAL A 49 -9.42 -18.27 -10.04
C VAL A 49 -9.57 -19.21 -8.85
N PHE A 50 -8.61 -19.15 -7.91
CA PHE A 50 -8.54 -20.10 -6.80
C PHE A 50 -8.79 -19.47 -5.43
N GLY A 51 -8.99 -18.15 -5.37
CA GLY A 51 -9.40 -17.47 -4.15
C GLY A 51 -10.90 -17.64 -3.90
N GLU A 52 -11.28 -17.68 -2.63
CA GLU A 52 -12.68 -17.59 -2.22
C GLU A 52 -13.11 -16.12 -2.35
N ILE A 53 -13.84 -15.80 -3.41
CA ILE A 53 -14.18 -14.42 -3.77
C ILE A 53 -15.66 -14.16 -3.51
N LEU A 54 -15.93 -13.11 -2.73
CA LEU A 54 -17.29 -12.66 -2.42
C LEU A 54 -18.01 -12.03 -3.63
N SER A 55 -17.27 -11.31 -4.49
CA SER A 55 -17.84 -10.67 -5.70
C SER A 55 -16.82 -10.60 -6.83
N PHE A 56 -16.96 -11.48 -7.82
CA PHE A 56 -16.11 -11.46 -9.00
C PHE A 56 -16.31 -10.19 -9.83
N THR A 57 -17.57 -9.75 -9.99
CA THR A 57 -17.93 -8.55 -10.74
C THR A 57 -17.29 -7.30 -10.15
N GLY A 58 -17.35 -7.12 -8.82
CA GLY A 58 -16.76 -5.94 -8.16
C GLY A 58 -15.25 -5.85 -8.35
N ILE A 59 -14.53 -6.98 -8.21
CA ILE A 59 -13.08 -7.02 -8.40
C ILE A 59 -12.71 -6.72 -9.86
N VAL A 60 -13.40 -7.33 -10.83
CA VAL A 60 -13.13 -7.11 -12.25
C VAL A 60 -13.38 -5.65 -12.64
N VAL A 61 -14.48 -5.04 -12.18
CA VAL A 61 -14.77 -3.62 -12.43
C VAL A 61 -13.69 -2.73 -11.83
N ALA A 62 -13.31 -2.94 -10.57
CA ALA A 62 -12.25 -2.17 -9.93
C ALA A 62 -10.90 -2.32 -10.65
N MET A 63 -10.56 -3.54 -11.11
CA MET A 63 -9.35 -3.81 -11.87
C MET A 63 -9.34 -3.09 -13.21
N ILE A 64 -10.45 -3.12 -13.96
CA ILE A 64 -10.58 -2.41 -15.24
C ILE A 64 -10.46 -0.91 -15.03
N LEU A 65 -11.16 -0.33 -14.05
CA LEU A 65 -11.10 1.10 -13.78
C LEU A 65 -9.69 1.53 -13.34
N GLY A 66 -9.08 0.82 -12.40
CA GLY A 66 -7.73 1.12 -11.91
C GLY A 66 -6.67 0.99 -13.00
N SER A 67 -6.71 -0.08 -13.79
CA SER A 67 -5.77 -0.29 -14.90
C SER A 67 -5.97 0.71 -16.05
N LEU A 68 -7.20 1.12 -16.33
CA LEU A 68 -7.49 2.15 -17.33
C LEU A 68 -6.94 3.51 -16.89
N ILE A 69 -7.23 3.96 -15.66
CA ILE A 69 -6.73 5.23 -15.12
C ILE A 69 -5.20 5.22 -15.09
N GLY A 70 -4.60 4.16 -14.56
CA GLY A 70 -3.14 4.01 -14.52
C GLY A 70 -2.52 3.98 -15.91
N GLY A 71 -3.15 3.29 -16.87
CA GLY A 71 -2.70 3.19 -18.26
C GLY A 71 -2.81 4.51 -19.02
N ILE A 72 -3.83 5.33 -18.73
CA ILE A 72 -3.96 6.67 -19.28
C ILE A 72 -2.81 7.52 -18.76
N PHE A 73 -2.61 7.61 -17.44
CA PHE A 73 -1.54 8.43 -16.87
C PHE A 73 -0.14 7.99 -17.34
N ALA A 74 0.11 6.68 -17.47
CA ALA A 74 1.37 6.16 -17.97
C ALA A 74 1.67 6.57 -19.43
N LYS A 75 0.66 6.91 -20.23
CA LYS A 75 0.81 7.32 -21.63
C LYS A 75 0.76 8.83 -21.84
N THR A 76 0.09 9.57 -20.97
CA THR A 76 -0.16 11.01 -21.15
C THR A 76 0.82 11.89 -20.39
N VAL A 77 1.42 11.41 -19.31
CA VAL A 77 2.40 12.19 -18.53
C VAL A 77 3.75 12.26 -19.27
N LYS A 78 4.29 13.48 -19.38
CA LYS A 78 5.59 13.73 -20.02
C LYS A 78 6.72 13.10 -19.20
N MET A 79 7.82 12.72 -19.86
CA MET A 79 9.00 12.14 -19.19
C MET A 79 9.63 13.07 -18.13
N THR A 80 9.50 14.39 -18.30
CA THR A 80 9.93 15.37 -17.29
C THR A 80 9.08 15.32 -16.02
N GLY A 81 7.86 14.78 -16.11
CA GLY A 81 6.93 14.63 -15.00
C GLY A 81 6.89 13.23 -14.37
N MET A 82 7.86 12.38 -14.71
CA MET A 82 7.94 11.04 -14.12
C MET A 82 8.10 11.04 -12.60
N PRO A 83 8.90 11.94 -11.97
CA PRO A 83 9.06 11.94 -10.52
C PRO A 83 7.73 12.07 -9.74
N GLN A 84 6.85 13.00 -10.13
CA GLN A 84 5.55 13.16 -9.47
C GLN A 84 4.61 11.99 -9.74
N MET A 85 4.65 11.42 -10.94
CA MET A 85 3.81 10.27 -11.29
C MET A 85 4.20 9.05 -10.46
N VAL A 86 5.50 8.82 -10.26
CA VAL A 86 6.01 7.75 -9.40
C VAL A 86 5.61 7.98 -7.95
N ALA A 87 5.68 9.23 -7.45
CA ALA A 87 5.20 9.56 -6.12
C ALA A 87 3.71 9.21 -5.96
N LEU A 88 2.86 9.66 -6.89
CA LEU A 88 1.42 9.40 -6.85
C LEU A 88 1.08 7.89 -6.89
N LEU A 89 1.73 7.13 -7.78
CA LEU A 89 1.52 5.68 -7.87
C LEU A 89 1.95 4.93 -6.61
N ASN A 90 3.07 5.34 -6.00
CA ASN A 90 3.51 4.80 -4.71
C ASN A 90 2.49 5.12 -3.60
N GLY A 91 1.91 6.32 -3.63
CA GLY A 91 0.81 6.71 -2.76
C GLY A 91 -0.38 5.76 -2.88
N PHE A 92 -0.88 5.51 -4.09
CA PHE A 92 -1.98 4.56 -4.31
C PHE A 92 -1.66 3.14 -3.81
N GLY A 93 -0.41 2.68 -3.95
CA GLY A 93 0.04 1.42 -3.37
C GLY A 93 -0.05 1.41 -1.84
N GLY A 94 0.41 2.47 -1.18
CA GLY A 94 0.28 2.66 0.27
C GLY A 94 -1.19 2.71 0.72
N GLY A 95 -2.03 3.47 0.00
CA GLY A 95 -3.46 3.56 0.26
C GLY A 95 -4.16 2.20 0.14
N ALA A 96 -3.84 1.41 -0.90
CA ALA A 96 -4.35 0.06 -1.05
C ALA A 96 -3.96 -0.85 0.14
N SER A 97 -2.70 -0.79 0.60
CA SER A 97 -2.26 -1.51 1.81
C SER A 97 -3.07 -1.11 3.04
N ALA A 98 -3.28 0.20 3.26
CA ALA A 98 -4.04 0.69 4.40
C ALA A 98 -5.52 0.28 4.35
N LEU A 99 -6.13 0.30 3.16
CA LEU A 99 -7.51 -0.15 2.96
C LEU A 99 -7.67 -1.65 3.17
N VAL A 100 -6.74 -2.48 2.69
CA VAL A 100 -6.75 -3.94 2.92
C VAL A 100 -6.62 -4.26 4.41
N ALA A 101 -5.67 -3.61 5.10
CA ALA A 101 -5.50 -3.77 6.54
C ALA A 101 -6.76 -3.32 7.33
N SER A 102 -7.37 -2.21 6.92
CA SER A 102 -8.60 -1.70 7.53
C SER A 102 -9.79 -2.62 7.31
N ALA A 103 -9.94 -3.15 6.10
CA ALA A 103 -10.99 -4.12 5.79
C ALA A 103 -10.87 -5.38 6.65
N GLU A 104 -9.65 -5.91 6.83
CA GLU A 104 -9.42 -7.09 7.65
C GLU A 104 -9.69 -6.81 9.14
N PHE A 105 -9.27 -5.65 9.66
CA PHE A 105 -9.58 -5.24 11.04
C PHE A 105 -11.09 -5.17 11.29
N LEU A 106 -11.83 -4.55 10.37
CA LEU A 106 -13.27 -4.38 10.47
C LEU A 106 -14.00 -5.73 10.31
N ARG A 107 -13.50 -6.65 9.49
CA ARG A 107 -14.03 -8.02 9.36
C ARG A 107 -14.01 -8.74 10.71
N TYR A 108 -12.86 -8.75 11.38
CA TYR A 108 -12.74 -9.37 12.71
C TYR A 108 -13.61 -8.67 13.75
N SER A 109 -13.62 -7.33 13.74
CA SER A 109 -14.40 -6.53 14.71
C SER A 109 -15.90 -6.75 14.56
N ALA A 110 -16.41 -6.86 13.32
CA ALA A 110 -17.81 -7.10 13.03
C ALA A 110 -18.23 -8.56 13.28
N GLY A 111 -17.33 -9.51 13.02
CA GLY A 111 -17.56 -10.94 13.29
C GLY A 111 -17.49 -11.31 14.78
N ASN A 112 -17.12 -10.37 15.65
CA ASN A 112 -16.83 -10.60 17.07
C ASN A 112 -15.81 -11.75 17.27
N GLU A 113 -14.89 -11.89 16.30
CA GLU A 113 -13.84 -12.90 16.26
C GLU A 113 -12.59 -12.37 16.98
N ALA A 114 -11.93 -13.23 17.76
CA ALA A 114 -10.64 -12.87 18.35
C ALA A 114 -9.57 -12.71 17.26
N ILE A 115 -8.93 -11.54 17.19
CA ILE A 115 -7.85 -11.28 16.24
C ILE A 115 -6.58 -11.98 16.75
N PRO A 116 -5.98 -12.93 16.00
CA PRO A 116 -4.71 -13.53 16.39
C PRO A 116 -3.62 -12.45 16.50
N LEU A 117 -2.72 -12.57 17.48
CA LEU A 117 -1.69 -11.56 17.75
C LEU A 117 -0.85 -11.21 16.51
N SER A 118 -0.39 -12.21 15.77
CA SER A 118 0.41 -12.03 14.55
C SER A 118 -0.36 -11.28 13.45
N THR A 119 -1.64 -11.59 13.28
CA THR A 119 -2.54 -10.90 12.34
C THR A 119 -2.79 -9.46 12.78
N ASN A 120 -3.04 -9.22 14.07
CA ASN A 120 -3.28 -7.89 14.61
C ASN A 120 -2.05 -6.98 14.40
N ILE A 121 -0.84 -7.46 14.70
CA ILE A 121 0.40 -6.73 14.44
C ILE A 121 0.56 -6.43 12.95
N SER A 122 0.28 -7.40 12.07
CA SER A 122 0.39 -7.25 10.62
C SER A 122 -0.61 -6.21 10.07
N ILE A 123 -1.84 -6.22 10.56
CA ILE A 123 -2.87 -5.21 10.24
C ILE A 123 -2.39 -3.81 10.65
N GLN A 124 -1.92 -3.67 11.89
CA GLN A 124 -1.51 -2.36 12.42
C GLN A 124 -0.28 -1.80 11.67
N LEU A 125 0.71 -2.65 11.36
CA LEU A 125 1.85 -2.25 10.54
C LEU A 125 1.43 -1.91 9.10
N GLY A 126 0.54 -2.71 8.51
CA GLY A 126 0.01 -2.49 7.16
C GLY A 126 -0.74 -1.17 7.04
N VAL A 127 -1.51 -0.78 8.06
CA VAL A 127 -2.24 0.50 8.07
C VAL A 127 -1.33 1.68 8.35
N LEU A 128 -0.38 1.56 9.29
CA LEU A 128 0.59 2.62 9.60
C LEU A 128 1.46 2.94 8.39
N ILE A 129 2.12 1.92 7.83
CA ILE A 129 3.03 2.10 6.68
C ILE A 129 2.23 2.56 5.46
N GLY A 130 1.05 1.96 5.22
CA GLY A 130 0.19 2.32 4.10
C GLY A 130 -0.30 3.77 4.17
N ALA A 131 -0.81 4.21 5.32
CA ALA A 131 -1.33 5.56 5.50
C ALA A 131 -0.24 6.64 5.40
N VAL A 132 0.90 6.44 6.06
CA VAL A 132 2.05 7.36 5.97
C VAL A 132 2.55 7.45 4.53
N THR A 133 2.64 6.30 3.84
CA THR A 133 3.05 6.26 2.43
C THR A 133 2.06 7.00 1.54
N PHE A 134 0.76 6.83 1.77
CA PHE A 134 -0.29 7.49 1.00
C PHE A 134 -0.21 9.02 1.15
N SER A 135 -0.30 9.56 2.37
CA SER A 135 -0.31 11.01 2.59
C SER A 135 1.01 11.66 2.23
N GLY A 136 2.15 11.05 2.58
CA GLY A 136 3.47 11.56 2.21
C GLY A 136 3.70 11.58 0.71
N SER A 137 3.18 10.59 -0.02
CA SER A 137 3.22 10.58 -1.49
C SER A 137 2.36 11.67 -2.12
N LEU A 138 1.21 12.01 -1.53
CA LEU A 138 0.38 13.13 -1.99
C LEU A 138 1.07 14.49 -1.77
N ILE A 139 1.76 14.68 -0.64
CA ILE A 139 2.57 15.89 -0.41
C ILE A 139 3.76 15.94 -1.37
N ALA A 140 4.45 14.82 -1.59
CA ALA A 140 5.55 14.73 -2.55
C ALA A 140 5.08 15.06 -3.99
N PHE A 141 3.95 14.49 -4.41
CA PHE A 141 3.30 14.83 -5.68
C PHE A 141 2.97 16.32 -5.76
N GLY A 142 2.32 16.88 -4.74
CA GLY A 142 1.95 18.29 -4.70
C GLY A 142 3.14 19.25 -4.78
N LYS A 143 4.26 18.93 -4.13
CA LYS A 143 5.51 19.70 -4.23
C LYS A 143 6.14 19.62 -5.61
N LEU A 144 6.20 18.44 -6.22
CA LEU A 144 6.76 18.24 -7.56
C LEU A 144 5.86 18.77 -8.68
N GLN A 145 4.56 18.94 -8.41
CA GLN A 145 3.59 19.62 -9.27
C GLN A 145 3.50 21.12 -9.02
N GLU A 146 4.28 21.66 -8.08
CA GLU A 146 4.24 23.08 -7.70
C GLU A 146 2.86 23.55 -7.18
N LEU A 147 1.97 22.61 -6.81
CA LEU A 147 0.70 22.88 -6.12
C LEU A 147 0.93 23.23 -4.65
N VAL A 148 2.04 22.74 -4.09
CA VAL A 148 2.54 23.02 -2.75
C VAL A 148 3.95 23.59 -2.87
N THR A 149 4.36 24.46 -1.95
CA THR A 149 5.72 25.00 -1.97
C THR A 149 6.78 23.91 -1.95
N GLY A 150 7.71 23.95 -2.90
CA GLY A 150 8.86 23.05 -2.95
C GLY A 150 9.90 23.33 -1.86
N ARG A 151 9.81 24.49 -1.17
CA ARG A 151 10.71 24.83 -0.05
C ARG A 151 10.39 23.97 1.17
N ALA A 152 11.39 23.75 2.01
CA ALA A 152 11.17 23.09 3.30
C ALA A 152 10.21 23.94 4.15
N VAL A 153 9.06 23.37 4.50
CA VAL A 153 8.10 23.96 5.45
C VAL A 153 8.52 23.55 6.84
N THR A 154 8.91 24.52 7.67
CA THR A 154 9.31 24.30 9.06
C THR A 154 8.47 25.16 10.00
N TYR A 155 8.29 24.69 11.23
CA TYR A 155 7.57 25.40 12.27
C TYR A 155 8.19 25.13 13.66
N PRO A 156 7.98 26.02 14.65
CA PRO A 156 8.52 25.83 16.00
C PRO A 156 8.10 24.48 16.58
N LEU A 157 9.04 23.76 17.20
CA LEU A 157 8.83 22.44 17.82
C LEU A 157 8.46 21.29 16.87
N GLN A 158 8.67 21.41 15.55
CA GLN A 158 8.37 20.37 14.56
C GLN A 158 8.93 18.98 14.94
N LYS A 159 10.19 18.89 15.36
CA LYS A 159 10.80 17.59 15.76
C LYS A 159 10.09 16.97 16.96
N THR A 160 9.73 17.80 17.94
CA THR A 160 9.02 17.37 19.16
C THR A 160 7.61 16.90 18.81
N PHE A 161 6.90 17.64 17.96
CA PHE A 161 5.56 17.26 17.50
C PHE A 161 5.59 15.94 16.71
N ASN A 162 6.51 15.80 15.76
CA ASN A 162 6.66 14.56 15.00
C ASN A 162 7.01 13.37 15.89
N ALA A 163 7.90 13.56 16.88
CA ALA A 163 8.22 12.53 17.86
C ALA A 163 6.99 12.14 18.69
N PHE A 164 6.20 13.11 19.14
CA PHE A 164 4.96 12.87 19.87
C PHE A 164 3.93 12.11 19.02
N MET A 165 3.76 12.48 17.74
CA MET A 165 2.87 11.75 16.83
C MET A 165 3.33 10.31 16.62
N PHE A 166 4.63 10.09 16.39
CA PHE A 166 5.19 8.75 16.23
C PHE A 166 5.01 7.91 17.50
N LEU A 167 5.37 8.43 18.67
CA LEU A 167 5.14 7.72 19.93
C LEU A 167 3.65 7.49 20.20
N GLY A 168 2.80 8.44 19.83
CA GLY A 168 1.34 8.30 19.86
C GLY A 168 0.84 7.15 18.98
N THR A 169 1.35 7.01 17.75
CA THR A 169 1.02 5.86 16.89
C THR A 169 1.43 4.54 17.51
N LEU A 170 2.62 4.46 18.12
CA LEU A 170 3.07 3.24 18.81
C LEU A 170 2.21 2.92 20.03
N ALA A 171 1.81 3.93 20.80
CA ALA A 171 0.92 3.75 21.94
C ALA A 171 -0.47 3.23 21.51
N LEU A 172 -1.05 3.78 20.43
CA LEU A 172 -2.32 3.30 19.87
C LEU A 172 -2.20 1.86 19.35
N MET A 173 -1.07 1.51 18.73
CA MET A 173 -0.79 0.13 18.30
C MET A 173 -0.75 -0.84 19.49
N VAL A 174 0.01 -0.50 20.55
CA VAL A 174 0.06 -1.30 21.78
C VAL A 174 -1.34 -1.44 22.39
N LEU A 175 -2.13 -0.37 22.42
CA LEU A 175 -3.49 -0.41 22.93
C LEU A 175 -4.38 -1.37 22.13
N LEU A 176 -4.27 -1.39 20.79
CA LEU A 176 -5.00 -2.33 19.94
C LEU A 176 -4.52 -3.78 20.07
N VAL A 177 -3.29 -4.00 20.53
CA VAL A 177 -2.80 -5.34 20.88
C VAL A 177 -3.38 -5.80 22.22
N VAL A 178 -3.38 -4.94 23.23
CA VAL A 178 -3.88 -5.26 24.59
C VAL A 178 -5.40 -5.34 24.63
N SER A 179 -6.08 -4.52 23.84
CA SER A 179 -7.54 -4.48 23.74
C SER A 179 -7.97 -4.49 22.27
N PRO A 180 -7.98 -5.66 21.62
CA PRO A 180 -8.36 -5.82 20.23
C PRO A 180 -9.82 -5.41 19.98
N GLY A 181 -10.13 -4.98 18.75
CA GLY A 181 -11.50 -4.69 18.32
C GLY A 181 -12.01 -3.28 18.66
N GLN A 182 -11.20 -2.42 19.29
CA GLN A 182 -11.58 -1.02 19.51
C GLN A 182 -11.53 -0.21 18.20
N VAL A 183 -12.65 -0.17 17.48
CA VAL A 183 -12.78 0.51 16.18
C VAL A 183 -12.40 2.00 16.27
N THR A 184 -12.78 2.68 17.35
CA THR A 184 -12.44 4.10 17.55
C THR A 184 -10.93 4.31 17.66
N VAL A 185 -10.22 3.45 18.38
CA VAL A 185 -8.75 3.51 18.51
C VAL A 185 -8.08 3.19 17.18
N PHE A 186 -8.64 2.26 16.41
CA PHE A 186 -8.17 1.96 15.06
C PHE A 186 -8.29 3.16 14.12
N TYR A 187 -9.43 3.86 14.10
CA TYR A 187 -9.58 5.07 13.31
C TYR A 187 -8.69 6.21 13.79
N ALA A 188 -8.45 6.32 15.10
CA ALA A 188 -7.46 7.25 15.63
C ALA A 188 -6.06 6.92 15.09
N LEU A 189 -5.65 5.64 15.09
CA LEU A 189 -4.37 5.21 14.51
C LEU A 189 -4.26 5.60 13.03
N VAL A 190 -5.29 5.35 12.23
CA VAL A 190 -5.35 5.73 10.81
C VAL A 190 -5.18 7.24 10.65
N ALA A 191 -5.93 8.03 11.42
CA ALA A 191 -5.89 9.49 11.33
C ALA A 191 -4.50 10.04 11.71
N VAL A 192 -3.93 9.58 12.83
CA VAL A 192 -2.58 10.00 13.26
C VAL A 192 -1.53 9.57 12.22
N ALA A 193 -1.64 8.37 11.64
CA ALA A 193 -0.72 7.89 10.61
C ALA A 193 -0.82 8.71 9.30
N LEU A 194 -2.03 9.12 8.88
CA LEU A 194 -2.21 10.02 7.75
C LEU A 194 -1.57 11.37 8.01
N VAL A 195 -1.77 11.95 9.20
CA VAL A 195 -1.15 13.24 9.57
C VAL A 195 0.37 13.11 9.68
N LEU A 196 0.88 12.00 10.20
CA LEU A 196 2.33 11.76 10.32
C LEU A 196 3.04 11.74 8.96
N GLY A 197 2.36 11.32 7.89
CA GLY A 197 2.91 11.37 6.54
C GLY A 197 2.93 12.76 5.90
N VAL A 198 2.19 13.73 6.44
CA VAL A 198 2.13 15.13 5.93
C VAL A 198 3.31 15.95 6.47
#